data_AF-A0A925HQ70-F1
#
_entry.id   AF-A0A925HQ70-F1
#
_cell.length_a   1.000
_cell.length_b   1.000
_cell.length_c   1.000
_cell.angle_alpha   90.00
_cell.angle_beta   90.00
_cell.angle_gamma   90.00
#
_symmetry.space_group_name_H-M   'P 1'
#
loop_
_entity.id
_entity.type
_entity.pdbx_description
1 polymer ?
#
loop_
_entity_poly.entity_id
_entity_poly.type
_entity_poly.pdbx_seq_one_letter_code
_entity_poly.pdbx_strand_id
1 'polypeptide(L)'
;MTEPAVDALEQWFARNGWAPFAFQRDVWSAYTRGASGLIHAATGTGKTYAAWIGPLQAWRAANRDAPSQKKRNAHAPLQVLWITPLRALAADTEQALRAPVEALGIPWTIESRTGDTAEKVRKAQRERLPSALITTPESLELLLCREDQEMLFETLQCVIVDEWHELMATKRGVQVELALARLRAICPTMRTWGLSATLGNLDVACETLLGRDEHGVARPGVLVRGIVPKEIVVESLVPEEMERFPWAGHLNTKLLPQVIERIEASNSAIIFTNTRSQCEIWFQSIVAARPDWFETVAIHHGSLDKGQRQTVEDGLKTGRFRAVVATSSLDLGVD
;
A
#
# COMPACT_ATOMS: atom_id res chain seq x y z
N MET A 1 36.94 3.32 6.19
CA MET A 1 35.84 4.31 6.29
C MET A 1 34.92 4.09 5.11
N THR A 2 33.67 3.71 5.39
CA THR A 2 32.72 3.04 4.51
C THR A 2 31.70 4.02 3.92
N GLU A 3 31.88 4.45 2.68
CA GLU A 3 30.85 5.15 1.89
C GLU A 3 31.10 4.90 0.39
N PRO A 4 30.38 3.96 -0.25
CA PRO A 4 29.56 4.38 -1.42
C PRO A 4 28.28 3.55 -1.67
N ALA A 5 27.17 3.76 -0.94
CA ALA A 5 25.86 3.17 -1.29
C ALA A 5 24.69 4.12 -1.04
N VAL A 6 24.82 5.01 -0.05
CA VAL A 6 23.86 6.09 0.25
C VAL A 6 23.74 7.06 -0.95
N ASP A 7 24.84 7.29 -1.66
CA ASP A 7 24.96 8.34 -2.68
C ASP A 7 24.02 8.17 -3.89
N ALA A 8 23.96 6.98 -4.52
CA ALA A 8 23.12 6.79 -5.71
C ALA A 8 21.61 6.82 -5.43
N LEU A 9 21.19 6.45 -4.22
CA LEU A 9 19.79 6.52 -3.79
C LEU A 9 19.42 7.96 -3.42
N GLU A 10 20.26 8.65 -2.65
CA GLU A 10 20.04 10.07 -2.35
C GLU A 10 20.06 10.92 -3.62
N GLN A 11 20.91 10.61 -4.59
CA GLN A 11 20.87 11.22 -5.93
C GLN A 11 19.56 10.94 -6.66
N TRP A 12 18.97 9.74 -6.56
CA TRP A 12 17.68 9.46 -7.16
C TRP A 12 16.56 10.26 -6.49
N PHE A 13 16.52 10.33 -5.16
CA PHE A 13 15.59 11.21 -4.45
C PHE A 13 15.76 12.66 -4.90
N ALA A 14 16.99 13.18 -4.93
CA ALA A 14 17.29 14.55 -5.35
C ALA A 14 16.88 14.84 -6.81
N ARG A 15 17.07 13.90 -7.74
CA ARG A 15 16.62 14.03 -9.14
C ARG A 15 15.11 14.12 -9.29
N ASN A 16 14.36 13.51 -8.37
CA ASN A 16 12.90 13.64 -8.29
C ASN A 16 12.46 14.89 -7.48
N GLY A 17 13.40 15.73 -7.04
CA GLY A 17 13.11 16.90 -6.21
C GLY A 17 12.71 16.55 -4.77
N TRP A 18 13.06 15.35 -4.30
CA TRP A 18 12.70 14.85 -2.98
C TRP A 18 13.92 14.76 -2.07
N ALA A 19 13.67 14.84 -0.75
CA ALA A 19 14.65 14.54 0.27
C ALA A 19 14.10 13.44 1.18
N PRO A 20 14.89 12.39 1.52
CA PRO A 20 14.44 11.38 2.45
C PRO A 20 14.09 11.96 3.82
N PHE A 21 12.96 11.54 4.38
CA PHE A 21 12.59 11.87 5.74
C PHE A 21 13.50 11.15 6.75
N ALA A 22 13.64 11.71 7.96
CA ALA A 22 14.45 11.11 9.02
C ALA A 22 14.01 9.67 9.34
N PHE A 23 12.70 9.45 9.50
CA PHE A 23 12.16 8.13 9.82
C PHE A 23 12.43 7.08 8.71
N GLN A 24 12.52 7.49 7.44
CA GLN A 24 12.89 6.59 6.35
C GLN A 24 14.33 6.10 6.53
N ARG A 25 15.26 7.01 6.83
CA ARG A 25 16.67 6.67 7.12
C ARG A 25 16.79 5.74 8.33
N ASP A 26 16.00 5.97 9.37
CA ASP A 26 15.97 5.12 10.56
C ASP A 26 15.56 3.67 10.22
N VAL A 27 14.53 3.51 9.39
CA VAL A 27 14.09 2.18 8.89
C VAL A 27 15.18 1.52 8.06
N TRP A 28 15.81 2.24 7.13
CA TRP A 28 16.87 1.67 6.28
C TRP A 28 18.07 1.21 7.12
N SER A 29 18.44 2.02 8.11
CA SER A 29 19.49 1.71 9.08
C SER A 29 19.12 0.48 9.92
N ALA A 30 17.88 0.38 10.41
CA ALA A 30 17.40 -0.79 11.15
C ALA A 30 17.39 -2.06 10.29
N TYR A 31 16.92 -1.95 9.04
CA TYR A 31 16.86 -3.06 8.09
C TYR A 31 18.26 -3.63 7.81
N THR A 32 19.26 -2.78 7.59
CA THR A 32 20.65 -3.21 7.34
C THR A 32 21.31 -3.88 8.56
N ARG A 33 20.86 -3.56 9.78
CA ARG A 33 21.24 -4.28 11.00
C ARG A 33 20.53 -5.63 11.20
N GLY A 34 19.66 -6.04 10.26
CA GLY A 34 18.90 -7.28 10.35
C GLY A 34 17.59 -7.17 11.14
N ALA A 35 17.15 -5.96 11.49
CA ALA A 35 15.94 -5.78 12.29
C ALA A 35 14.65 -5.99 11.48
N SER A 36 13.62 -6.45 12.19
CA SER A 36 12.22 -6.43 11.80
C SER A 36 11.48 -5.34 12.58
N GLY A 37 10.32 -4.89 12.13
CA GLY A 37 9.66 -3.77 12.80
C GLY A 37 8.31 -3.33 12.24
N LEU A 38 7.80 -2.24 12.83
CA LEU A 38 6.56 -1.58 12.42
C LEU A 38 6.85 -0.11 12.12
N ILE A 39 6.45 0.34 10.94
CA ILE A 39 6.51 1.73 10.50
C ILE A 39 5.13 2.35 10.72
N HIS A 40 5.07 3.31 11.65
CA HIS A 40 3.86 4.07 11.93
C HIS A 40 4.02 5.51 11.43
N ALA A 41 3.43 5.83 10.29
CA ALA A 41 3.53 7.16 9.68
C ALA A 41 2.26 7.51 8.91
N ALA A 42 1.95 8.81 8.82
CA ALA A 42 0.73 9.27 8.13
C ALA A 42 0.74 8.90 6.62
N THR A 43 -0.43 8.85 5.99
CA THR A 43 -0.54 8.73 4.52
C THR A 43 0.15 9.92 3.83
N GLY A 44 0.73 9.69 2.66
CA GLY A 44 1.52 10.67 1.92
C GLY A 44 2.90 10.99 2.48
N THR A 45 3.41 10.24 3.47
CA THR A 45 4.75 10.47 4.05
C THR A 45 5.85 9.57 3.47
N GLY A 46 5.55 8.79 2.43
CA GLY A 46 6.53 7.92 1.78
C GLY A 46 6.86 6.65 2.58
N LYS A 47 5.88 6.07 3.29
CA LYS A 47 6.00 4.74 3.95
C LYS A 47 6.51 3.66 3.00
N THR A 48 6.06 3.70 1.75
CA THR A 48 6.44 2.74 0.71
C THR A 48 7.96 2.70 0.54
N TYR A 49 8.59 3.87 0.36
CA TYR A 49 10.05 3.96 0.25
C TYR A 49 10.77 3.73 1.58
N ALA A 50 10.13 3.98 2.72
CA ALA A 50 10.69 3.62 4.02
C ALA A 50 10.98 2.10 4.09
N ALA A 51 10.01 1.25 3.72
CA ALA A 51 10.21 -0.20 3.74
C ALA A 51 10.94 -0.75 2.52
N TRP A 52 10.80 -0.14 1.34
CA TRP A 52 11.33 -0.69 0.09
C TRP A 52 12.84 -0.49 -0.12
N ILE A 53 13.39 0.65 0.30
CA ILE A 53 14.78 1.00 -0.01
C ILE A 53 15.78 0.15 0.78
N GLY A 54 15.44 -0.30 1.99
CA GLY A 54 16.28 -1.19 2.80
C GLY A 54 16.70 -2.47 2.05
N PRO A 55 15.74 -3.27 1.53
CA PRO A 55 16.03 -4.44 0.68
C PRO A 55 16.93 -4.13 -0.51
N LEU A 56 16.70 -3.01 -1.22
CA LEU A 56 17.52 -2.61 -2.37
C LEU A 56 18.97 -2.29 -1.95
N GLN A 57 19.15 -1.58 -0.83
CA GLN A 57 20.48 -1.28 -0.29
C GLN A 57 21.24 -2.55 0.10
N ALA A 58 20.56 -3.49 0.78
CA ALA A 58 21.18 -4.75 1.18
C ALA A 58 21.59 -5.57 -0.05
N TRP A 59 20.74 -5.66 -1.07
CA TRP A 59 21.08 -6.36 -2.31
C TRP A 59 22.27 -5.73 -3.03
N ARG A 60 22.29 -4.40 -3.16
CA ARG A 60 23.41 -3.68 -3.80
C ARG A 60 24.71 -3.85 -3.03
N ALA A 61 24.67 -3.84 -1.70
CA ALA A 61 25.85 -4.07 -0.87
C ALA A 61 26.43 -5.47 -1.08
N ALA A 62 25.56 -6.50 -1.16
CA ALA A 62 25.95 -7.88 -1.41
C ALA A 62 26.44 -8.15 -2.85
N ASN A 63 26.05 -7.32 -3.81
CA ASN A 63 26.34 -7.50 -5.25
C ASN A 63 27.22 -6.39 -5.84
N ARG A 64 28.04 -5.71 -5.03
CA ARG A 64 28.90 -4.60 -5.48
C ARG A 64 29.85 -4.96 -6.62
N ASP A 65 30.39 -6.18 -6.58
CA ASP A 65 31.38 -6.67 -7.55
C ASP A 65 30.73 -7.51 -8.66
N ALA A 66 29.40 -7.59 -8.70
CA ALA A 66 28.71 -8.33 -9.74
C ALA A 66 28.93 -7.61 -11.09
N PRO A 67 29.44 -8.29 -12.12
CA PRO A 67 29.64 -7.68 -13.43
C PRO A 67 28.30 -7.10 -13.90
N SER A 68 28.31 -5.88 -14.43
CA SER A 68 27.13 -5.20 -14.96
C SER A 68 26.42 -6.13 -15.96
N GLN A 69 25.42 -6.89 -15.51
CA GLN A 69 24.85 -7.95 -16.32
C GLN A 69 24.00 -7.33 -17.42
N LYS A 70 24.61 -7.19 -18.60
CA LYS A 70 23.92 -6.88 -19.87
C LYS A 70 22.89 -7.94 -20.28
N LYS A 71 22.78 -9.06 -19.55
CA LYS A 71 21.72 -10.06 -19.74
C LYS A 71 20.53 -9.77 -18.83
N ARG A 72 19.65 -8.90 -19.30
CA ARG A 72 18.35 -8.51 -18.69
C ARG A 72 17.35 -9.66 -18.41
N ASN A 73 17.71 -10.92 -18.63
CA ASN A 73 16.75 -12.03 -18.74
C ASN A 73 16.91 -13.17 -17.71
N ALA A 74 17.79 -13.04 -16.72
CA ALA A 74 17.79 -13.95 -15.58
C ALA A 74 16.99 -13.30 -14.44
N HIS A 75 15.69 -13.56 -14.37
CA HIS A 75 14.84 -13.14 -13.25
C HIS A 75 15.49 -13.62 -11.93
N ALA A 76 16.06 -12.73 -11.13
CA ALA A 76 16.61 -13.10 -9.83
C ALA A 76 15.52 -13.77 -8.98
N PRO A 77 15.85 -14.76 -8.14
CA PRO A 77 14.86 -15.49 -7.35
C PRO A 77 14.11 -14.54 -6.42
N LEU A 78 12.96 -14.96 -5.88
CA LEU A 78 12.10 -14.11 -5.05
C LEU A 78 12.86 -13.64 -3.78
N GLN A 79 13.09 -12.34 -3.66
CA GLN A 79 13.79 -11.71 -2.53
C GLN A 79 12.84 -10.97 -1.59
N VAL A 80 11.77 -10.36 -2.13
CA VAL A 80 10.83 -9.55 -1.34
C VAL A 80 9.38 -9.91 -1.65
N LEU A 81 8.59 -10.08 -0.60
CA LEU A 81 7.14 -10.28 -0.70
C LEU A 81 6.43 -9.07 -0.09
N TRP A 82 5.56 -8.42 -0.85
CA TRP A 82 4.73 -7.30 -0.40
C TRP A 82 3.28 -7.77 -0.30
N ILE A 83 2.72 -7.81 0.90
CA ILE A 83 1.35 -8.23 1.16
C ILE A 83 0.50 -6.98 1.32
N THR A 84 -0.46 -6.77 0.42
CA THR A 84 -1.43 -5.67 0.52
C THR A 84 -2.84 -6.21 0.76
N PRO A 85 -3.61 -5.64 1.71
CA PRO A 85 -5.00 -6.03 1.94
C PRO A 85 -5.91 -5.61 0.78
N LEU A 86 -5.55 -4.56 0.03
CA LEU A 86 -6.39 -3.99 -1.02
C LEU A 86 -5.83 -4.26 -2.40
N ARG A 87 -6.66 -4.90 -3.24
CA ARG A 87 -6.30 -5.19 -4.64
C ARG A 87 -6.07 -3.94 -5.47
N ALA A 88 -6.80 -2.87 -5.19
CA ALA A 88 -6.71 -1.60 -5.91
C ALA A 88 -5.29 -1.01 -5.81
N LEU A 89 -4.63 -1.16 -4.66
CA LEU A 89 -3.30 -0.60 -4.41
C LEU A 89 -2.15 -1.38 -5.03
N ALA A 90 -2.41 -2.57 -5.57
CA ALA A 90 -1.35 -3.42 -6.07
C ALA A 90 -0.64 -2.82 -7.29
N ALA A 91 -1.38 -2.18 -8.20
CA ALA A 91 -0.82 -1.56 -9.40
C ALA A 91 0.06 -0.35 -9.05
N ASP A 92 -0.46 0.53 -8.19
CA ASP A 92 0.25 1.70 -7.69
C ASP A 92 1.52 1.34 -6.92
N THR A 93 1.42 0.34 -6.05
CA THR A 93 2.57 -0.21 -5.33
C THR A 93 3.58 -0.76 -6.33
N GLU A 94 3.16 -1.56 -7.31
CA GLU A 94 4.05 -2.12 -8.33
C GLU A 94 4.85 -1.03 -9.06
N GLN A 95 4.17 0.04 -9.49
CA GLN A 95 4.82 1.18 -10.16
C GLN A 95 5.79 1.90 -9.22
N ALA A 96 5.39 2.17 -7.98
CA ALA A 96 6.22 2.83 -6.98
C ALA A 96 7.50 2.03 -6.68
N LEU A 97 7.39 0.70 -6.55
CA LEU A 97 8.55 -0.18 -6.31
C LEU A 97 9.47 -0.28 -7.54
N ARG A 98 8.91 -0.22 -8.76
CA ARG A 98 9.65 -0.34 -10.03
C ARG A 98 10.56 0.86 -10.29
N ALA A 99 10.09 2.07 -10.00
CA ALA A 99 10.84 3.30 -10.27
C ALA A 99 12.28 3.33 -9.72
N PRO A 100 12.55 3.03 -8.42
CA PRO A 100 13.92 3.01 -7.91
C PRO A 100 14.74 1.82 -8.43
N VAL A 101 14.11 0.66 -8.71
CA VAL A 101 14.83 -0.50 -9.27
C VAL A 101 15.41 -0.18 -10.64
N GLU A 102 14.61 0.44 -11.52
CA GLU A 102 15.04 0.84 -12.86
C GLU A 102 16.09 1.94 -12.80
N ALA A 103 15.89 2.96 -11.96
CA ALA A 103 16.84 4.06 -11.82
C ALA A 103 18.21 3.63 -11.28
N LEU A 104 18.25 2.59 -10.44
CA LEU A 104 19.48 2.05 -9.86
C LEU A 104 20.09 0.93 -10.70
N GLY A 105 19.43 0.51 -11.79
CA GLY A 105 19.88 -0.58 -12.65
C GLY A 105 19.90 -1.95 -11.96
N ILE A 106 19.04 -2.15 -10.96
CA ILE A 106 18.93 -3.43 -10.24
C ILE A 106 18.18 -4.43 -11.15
N PRO A 107 18.71 -5.64 -11.42
CA PRO A 107 18.09 -6.62 -12.31
C PRO A 107 16.96 -7.39 -11.63
N TRP A 108 16.10 -6.69 -10.89
CA TRP A 108 14.94 -7.26 -10.23
C TRP A 108 13.72 -7.12 -11.12
N THR A 109 12.91 -8.16 -11.20
CA THR A 109 11.57 -8.05 -11.75
C THR A 109 10.57 -7.91 -10.64
N ILE A 110 9.60 -7.02 -10.84
CA ILE A 110 8.55 -6.71 -9.90
C ILE A 110 7.23 -7.00 -10.61
N GLU A 111 6.36 -7.77 -9.97
CA GLU A 111 5.03 -8.05 -10.51
C GLU A 111 4.00 -8.17 -9.39
N SER A 112 2.74 -7.93 -9.73
CA SER A 112 1.60 -8.16 -8.84
C SER A 112 0.88 -9.49 -9.15
N ARG A 113 0.44 -10.17 -8.09
CA ARG A 113 -0.40 -11.36 -8.09
C ARG A 113 -1.59 -11.18 -7.16
N THR A 114 -2.70 -10.76 -7.74
CA THR A 114 -3.97 -10.56 -7.05
C THR A 114 -5.09 -11.34 -7.75
N GLY A 115 -6.32 -11.21 -7.23
CA GLY A 115 -7.52 -11.70 -7.91
C GLY A 115 -7.71 -11.16 -9.33
N ASP A 116 -7.10 -10.03 -9.67
CA ASP A 116 -7.26 -9.34 -10.95
C ASP A 116 -6.09 -9.59 -11.93
N THR A 117 -5.09 -10.38 -11.53
CA THR A 117 -3.96 -10.74 -12.40
C THR A 117 -4.40 -11.64 -13.54
N ALA A 118 -4.06 -11.25 -14.78
CA ALA A 118 -4.39 -12.00 -15.98
C ALA A 118 -3.84 -13.44 -15.94
N GLU A 119 -4.58 -14.38 -16.52
CA GLU A 119 -4.22 -15.81 -16.51
C GLU A 119 -2.85 -16.07 -17.14
N LYS A 120 -2.50 -15.35 -18.22
CA LYS A 120 -1.19 -15.41 -18.86
C LYS A 120 -0.06 -15.10 -17.89
N VAL A 121 -0.22 -14.06 -17.06
CA VAL A 121 0.77 -13.64 -16.06
C VAL A 121 0.82 -14.67 -14.94
N ARG A 122 -0.33 -15.15 -14.45
CA ARG A 122 -0.38 -16.21 -13.42
C ARG A 122 0.31 -17.50 -13.87
N LYS A 123 0.21 -17.86 -15.15
CA LYS A 123 0.87 -19.03 -15.73
C LYS A 123 2.39 -18.85 -15.76
N ALA A 124 2.88 -17.69 -16.20
CA ALA A 124 4.32 -17.37 -16.15
C ALA A 124 4.85 -17.38 -14.71
N GLN A 125 4.13 -16.76 -13.78
CA GLN A 125 4.44 -16.77 -12.34
C GLN A 125 4.40 -18.16 -11.71
N ARG A 126 3.66 -19.11 -12.31
CA ARG A 126 3.66 -20.50 -11.84
C ARG A 126 5.01 -21.17 -12.13
N GLU A 127 5.58 -20.90 -13.29
CA GLU A 127 6.89 -21.42 -13.70
C GLU A 127 8.03 -20.73 -12.95
N ARG A 128 7.92 -19.41 -12.75
CA ARG A 128 8.95 -18.63 -12.04
C ARG A 128 8.38 -17.34 -11.45
N LEU A 129 8.59 -17.13 -10.15
CA LEU A 129 8.20 -15.90 -9.47
C LEU A 129 9.13 -14.72 -9.80
N PRO A 130 8.63 -13.47 -9.72
CA PRO A 130 9.46 -12.27 -9.83
C PRO A 130 10.40 -12.12 -8.61
N SER A 131 11.41 -11.25 -8.72
CA SER A 131 12.32 -10.93 -7.60
C SER A 131 11.62 -10.19 -6.47
N ALA A 132 10.58 -9.41 -6.78
CA ALA A 132 9.65 -8.88 -5.79
C ALA A 132 8.20 -9.10 -6.23
N LEU A 133 7.39 -9.66 -5.32
CA LEU A 133 6.00 -10.01 -5.60
C LEU A 133 5.07 -9.18 -4.72
N ILE A 134 4.17 -8.40 -5.32
CA ILE A 134 3.04 -7.79 -4.62
C ILE A 134 1.87 -8.76 -4.66
N THR A 135 1.30 -9.13 -3.51
CA THR A 135 0.24 -10.14 -3.42
C THR A 135 -0.80 -9.76 -2.37
N THR A 136 -1.95 -10.43 -2.39
CA THR A 136 -2.92 -10.40 -1.28
C THR A 136 -2.71 -11.58 -0.33
N PRO A 137 -3.23 -11.53 0.91
CA PRO A 137 -3.20 -12.67 1.84
C PRO A 137 -3.73 -13.97 1.20
N GLU A 138 -4.88 -13.89 0.52
CA GLU A 138 -5.52 -15.06 -0.09
C GLU A 138 -4.68 -15.64 -1.24
N SER A 139 -4.05 -14.77 -2.03
CA SER A 139 -3.19 -15.19 -3.14
C SER A 139 -1.87 -15.81 -2.64
N LEU A 140 -1.38 -15.38 -1.48
CA LEU A 140 -0.21 -15.95 -0.81
C LEU A 140 -0.50 -17.35 -0.28
N GLU A 141 -1.65 -17.56 0.36
CA GLU A 141 -2.06 -18.90 0.83
C GLU A 141 -2.07 -19.91 -0.33
N LEU A 142 -2.59 -19.53 -1.51
CA LEU A 142 -2.56 -20.37 -2.69
C LEU A 142 -1.13 -20.72 -3.16
N LEU A 143 -0.15 -19.84 -2.94
CA LEU A 143 1.26 -20.13 -3.24
C LEU A 143 1.88 -21.06 -2.20
N LEU A 144 1.53 -20.90 -0.92
CA LEU A 144 2.01 -21.75 0.18
C LEU A 144 1.44 -23.17 0.13
N CYS A 145 0.26 -23.37 -0.48
CA CYS A 145 -0.31 -24.69 -0.73
C CYS A 145 0.34 -25.45 -1.89
N ARG A 146 1.29 -24.86 -2.62
CA ARG A 146 1.99 -25.56 -3.71
C ARG A 146 2.99 -26.56 -3.14
N GLU A 147 3.21 -27.64 -3.89
CA GLU A 147 4.20 -28.67 -3.54
C GLU A 147 5.62 -28.12 -3.52
N ASP A 148 5.94 -27.18 -4.42
CA ASP A 148 7.26 -26.56 -4.57
C ASP A 148 7.48 -25.32 -3.68
N GLN A 149 6.62 -25.05 -2.69
CA GLN A 149 6.67 -23.83 -1.88
C GLN A 149 8.05 -23.58 -1.24
N GLU A 150 8.75 -24.61 -0.79
CA GLU A 150 10.03 -24.45 -0.09
C GLU A 150 11.08 -23.87 -1.05
N MET A 151 11.15 -24.42 -2.28
CA MET A 151 12.01 -23.89 -3.35
C MET A 151 11.61 -22.48 -3.77
N LEU A 152 10.31 -22.17 -3.83
CA LEU A 152 9.84 -20.84 -4.24
C LEU A 152 10.26 -19.73 -3.27
N PHE A 153 10.26 -20.04 -1.97
CA PHE A 153 10.48 -19.07 -0.92
C PHE A 153 11.88 -19.14 -0.29
N GLU A 154 12.71 -20.16 -0.55
CA GLU A 154 14.01 -20.38 0.13
C GLU A 154 14.96 -19.16 0.15
N THR A 155 14.88 -18.27 -0.85
CA THR A 155 15.75 -17.09 -0.96
C THR A 155 15.14 -15.81 -0.40
N LEU A 156 13.92 -15.87 0.15
CA LEU A 156 13.15 -14.72 0.63
C LEU A 156 13.88 -14.01 1.76
N GLN A 157 14.14 -12.72 1.58
CA GLN A 157 14.88 -11.88 2.53
C GLN A 157 13.96 -10.99 3.37
N CYS A 158 12.80 -10.62 2.83
CA CYS A 158 11.89 -9.69 3.46
C CYS A 158 10.43 -9.91 3.08
N VAL A 159 9.56 -9.84 4.09
CA VAL A 159 8.12 -9.68 3.90
C VAL A 159 7.72 -8.31 4.42
N ILE A 160 7.01 -7.56 3.59
CA ILE A 160 6.41 -6.27 3.92
C ILE A 160 4.91 -6.45 3.96
N VAL A 161 4.27 -6.12 5.08
CA VAL A 161 2.82 -6.19 5.27
C VAL A 161 2.29 -4.76 5.28
N ASP A 162 1.61 -4.41 4.20
CA ASP A 162 1.02 -3.10 4.02
C ASP A 162 -0.31 -2.98 4.76
N GLU A 163 -0.65 -1.76 5.16
CA GLU A 163 -1.84 -1.40 5.92
C GLU A 163 -2.21 -2.42 7.00
N TRP A 164 -1.24 -2.74 7.86
CA TRP A 164 -1.35 -3.80 8.87
C TRP A 164 -2.56 -3.63 9.81
N HIS A 165 -2.97 -2.39 10.06
CA HIS A 165 -4.15 -2.08 10.88
C HIS A 165 -5.46 -2.64 10.32
N GLU A 166 -5.59 -2.74 8.99
CA GLU A 166 -6.78 -3.34 8.36
C GLU A 166 -6.85 -4.85 8.62
N LEU A 167 -5.69 -5.50 8.70
CA LEU A 167 -5.59 -6.94 8.79
C LEU A 167 -5.75 -7.44 10.22
N MET A 168 -5.15 -6.75 11.19
CA MET A 168 -5.04 -7.17 12.60
C MET A 168 -6.36 -7.64 13.23
N ALA A 169 -7.48 -6.97 12.97
CA ALA A 169 -8.76 -7.28 13.60
C ALA A 169 -9.62 -8.26 12.79
N THR A 170 -9.05 -8.94 11.78
CA THR A 170 -9.80 -9.74 10.81
C THR A 170 -9.25 -11.15 10.66
N LYS A 171 -10.05 -12.06 10.09
CA LYS A 171 -9.58 -13.39 9.69
C LYS A 171 -8.48 -13.36 8.63
N ARG A 172 -8.40 -12.28 7.84
CA ARG A 172 -7.32 -12.06 6.88
C ARG A 172 -6.00 -11.80 7.59
N GLY A 173 -6.01 -11.09 8.73
CA GLY A 173 -4.84 -10.96 9.60
C GLY A 173 -4.33 -12.30 10.10
N VAL A 174 -5.24 -13.15 10.58
CA VAL A 174 -4.90 -14.52 11.01
C VAL A 174 -4.22 -15.32 9.89
N GLN A 175 -4.70 -15.21 8.64
CA GLN A 175 -4.03 -15.83 7.49
C GLN A 175 -2.62 -15.30 7.31
N VAL A 176 -2.42 -13.98 7.36
CA VAL A 176 -1.08 -13.38 7.26
C VAL A 176 -0.15 -13.84 8.39
N GLU A 177 -0.64 -13.94 9.62
CA GLU A 177 0.14 -14.45 10.75
C GLU A 177 0.60 -15.90 10.52
N LEU A 178 -0.30 -16.77 10.05
CA LEU A 178 0.01 -18.16 9.72
C LEU A 178 0.98 -18.27 8.54
N ALA A 179 0.76 -17.47 7.49
CA ALA A 179 1.66 -17.40 6.34
C ALA A 179 3.06 -16.95 6.76
N LEU A 180 3.17 -15.91 7.60
CA LEU A 180 4.44 -15.45 8.15
C LEU A 180 5.12 -16.53 9.00
N ALA A 181 4.37 -17.29 9.81
CA ALA A 181 4.92 -18.40 10.58
C ALA A 181 5.49 -19.49 9.66
N ARG A 182 4.77 -19.87 8.59
CA ARG A 182 5.26 -20.84 7.59
C ARG A 182 6.50 -20.33 6.86
N LEU A 183 6.50 -19.07 6.41
CA LEU A 183 7.64 -18.46 5.73
C LEU A 183 8.87 -18.37 6.63
N ARG A 184 8.72 -18.10 7.93
CA ARG A 184 9.84 -18.11 8.89
C ARG A 184 10.41 -19.51 9.11
N ALA A 185 9.61 -20.57 8.99
CA ALA A 185 10.11 -21.94 9.04
C ALA A 185 10.99 -22.27 7.81
N ILE A 186 10.64 -21.72 6.64
CA ILE A 186 11.43 -21.88 5.40
C ILE A 186 12.67 -20.97 5.42
N CYS A 187 12.51 -19.71 5.87
CA CYS A 187 13.55 -18.68 5.89
C CYS A 187 13.67 -18.05 7.29
N PRO A 188 14.45 -18.65 8.21
CA PRO A 188 14.56 -18.17 9.59
C PRO A 188 15.17 -16.76 9.75
N THR A 189 15.97 -16.33 8.76
CA THR A 189 16.64 -15.02 8.75
C THR A 189 15.82 -13.92 8.05
N MET A 190 14.63 -14.25 7.57
CA MET A 190 13.74 -13.32 6.88
C MET A 190 13.30 -12.18 7.81
N ARG A 191 13.37 -10.94 7.31
CA ARG A 191 12.87 -9.76 8.02
C ARG A 191 11.39 -9.53 7.74
N THR A 192 10.65 -9.06 8.74
CA THR A 192 9.23 -8.66 8.59
C THR A 192 9.07 -7.18 8.90
N TRP A 193 8.43 -6.44 8.00
CA TRP A 193 8.14 -5.02 8.20
C TRP A 193 6.66 -4.73 7.98
N GLY A 194 6.03 -4.07 8.93
CA GLY A 194 4.62 -3.63 8.82
C GLY A 194 4.54 -2.16 8.49
N LEU A 195 3.57 -1.77 7.68
CA LEU A 195 3.23 -0.39 7.40
C LEU A 195 1.86 -0.09 8.00
N SER A 196 1.72 1.04 8.70
CA SER A 196 0.42 1.47 9.19
C SER A 196 0.36 2.99 9.42
N ALA A 197 -0.82 3.58 9.21
CA ALA A 197 -1.08 5.00 9.48
C ALA A 197 -1.84 5.27 10.78
N THR A 198 -2.69 4.34 11.21
CA THR A 198 -3.77 4.57 12.18
C THR A 198 -3.80 3.47 13.25
N LEU A 199 -2.78 3.42 14.11
CA LEU A 199 -2.73 2.46 15.22
C LEU A 199 -2.52 3.15 16.58
N GLY A 200 -3.43 2.87 17.52
CA GLY A 200 -3.26 3.26 18.92
C GLY A 200 -2.33 2.33 19.70
N ASN A 201 -2.52 1.02 19.56
CA ASN A 201 -1.77 -0.01 20.31
C ASN A 201 -0.57 -0.53 19.52
N LEU A 202 0.44 0.33 19.34
CA LEU A 202 1.58 0.06 18.47
C LEU A 202 2.43 -1.15 18.91
N ASP A 203 2.59 -1.35 20.22
CA ASP A 203 3.38 -2.46 20.75
C ASP A 203 2.70 -3.81 20.45
N VAL A 204 1.38 -3.90 20.68
CA VAL A 204 0.59 -5.08 20.33
C VAL A 204 0.65 -5.32 18.83
N ALA A 205 0.44 -4.29 18.01
CA ALA A 205 0.50 -4.41 16.56
C ALA A 205 1.85 -4.95 16.07
N CYS A 206 2.96 -4.48 16.66
CA CYS A 206 4.30 -4.94 16.34
C CYS A 206 4.49 -6.40 16.79
N GLU A 207 4.09 -6.74 18.01
CA GLU A 207 4.17 -8.11 18.53
C GLU A 207 3.37 -9.10 17.68
N THR A 208 2.13 -8.77 17.32
CA THR A 208 1.27 -9.65 16.50
C THR A 208 1.85 -9.88 15.11
N LEU A 209 2.41 -8.84 14.48
CA LEU A 209 3.06 -8.94 13.17
C LEU A 209 4.31 -9.85 13.22
N LEU A 210 5.17 -9.63 14.21
CA LEU A 210 6.44 -10.34 14.33
C LEU A 210 6.23 -11.75 14.88
N GLY A 211 5.15 -11.97 15.62
CA GLY A 211 4.85 -13.22 16.28
C GLY A 211 5.85 -13.56 17.38
N ARG A 212 5.76 -14.81 17.84
CA ARG A 212 6.62 -15.36 18.89
C ARG A 212 7.63 -16.34 18.30
N ASP A 213 8.70 -16.60 19.03
CA ASP A 213 9.65 -17.66 18.72
C ASP A 213 9.13 -19.04 19.20
N GLU A 214 9.94 -20.07 19.00
CA GLU A 214 9.63 -21.45 19.40
C GLU A 214 9.48 -21.64 20.92
N HIS A 215 9.98 -20.69 21.72
CA HIS A 215 9.84 -20.67 23.18
C HIS A 215 8.66 -19.81 23.64
N GLY A 216 7.88 -19.27 22.70
CA GLY A 216 6.75 -18.39 22.99
C GLY A 216 7.17 -16.99 23.41
N VAL A 217 8.43 -16.58 23.23
CA VAL A 217 8.90 -15.22 23.52
C VAL A 217 8.61 -14.31 22.33
N ALA A 218 8.13 -13.09 22.59
CA ALA A 218 7.89 -12.09 21.56
C ALA A 218 9.19 -11.79 20.80
N ARG A 219 9.14 -11.85 19.46
CA ARG A 219 10.32 -11.53 18.65
C ARG A 219 10.64 -10.04 18.75
N PRO A 220 11.93 -9.66 18.81
CA PRO A 220 12.31 -8.26 18.92
C PRO A 220 11.92 -7.50 17.66
N GLY A 221 11.33 -6.31 17.86
CA GLY A 221 10.89 -5.42 16.79
C GLY A 221 11.29 -3.97 17.06
N VAL A 222 11.56 -3.23 15.98
CA VAL A 222 11.78 -1.78 16.06
C VAL A 222 10.50 -1.05 15.65
N LEU A 223 10.03 -0.14 16.50
CA LEU A 223 8.93 0.76 16.17
C LEU A 223 9.49 2.09 15.66
N VAL A 224 9.22 2.42 14.40
CA VAL A 224 9.64 3.70 13.79
C VAL A 224 8.43 4.59 13.56
N ARG A 225 8.47 5.82 14.07
CA ARG A 225 7.36 6.77 14.02
C ARG A 225 7.68 7.94 13.09
N GLY A 226 6.95 8.07 11.99
CA GLY A 226 7.02 9.17 11.03
C GLY A 226 5.84 10.12 11.18
N ILE A 227 5.66 10.69 12.37
CA ILE A 227 4.52 11.59 12.64
C ILE A 227 4.89 12.99 12.16
N VAL A 228 4.25 13.42 11.07
CA VAL A 228 4.20 14.83 10.67
C VAL A 228 2.92 15.41 11.25
N PRO A 229 2.95 16.45 12.10
CA PRO A 229 1.74 17.10 12.58
C PRO A 229 0.97 17.65 11.38
N LYS A 230 -0.27 17.19 11.17
CA LYS A 230 -1.24 17.81 10.26
C LYS A 230 -2.32 18.44 11.13
N GLU A 231 -2.69 19.68 10.82
CA GLU A 231 -3.87 20.29 11.41
C GLU A 231 -5.10 19.63 10.79
N ILE A 232 -5.95 19.04 11.63
CA ILE A 232 -7.19 18.38 11.20
C ILE A 232 -8.33 19.28 11.66
N VAL A 233 -9.04 19.87 10.70
CA VAL A 233 -10.28 20.61 10.95
C VAL A 233 -11.45 19.67 10.72
N VAL A 234 -12.19 19.35 11.79
CA VAL A 234 -13.41 18.56 11.71
C VAL A 234 -14.60 19.50 11.82
N GLU A 235 -15.42 19.52 10.78
CA GLU A 235 -16.63 20.32 10.74
C GLU A 235 -17.85 19.44 10.47
N SER A 236 -18.93 19.65 11.23
CA SER A 236 -20.20 18.95 11.03
C SER A 236 -21.17 19.87 10.29
N LEU A 237 -21.59 19.46 9.09
CA LEU A 237 -22.65 20.13 8.36
C LEU A 237 -24.01 19.80 9.01
N VAL A 238 -24.70 20.80 9.51
CA VAL A 238 -25.99 20.66 10.19
C VAL A 238 -27.07 21.33 9.33
N PRO A 239 -28.23 20.70 9.10
CA PRO A 239 -29.35 21.35 8.42
C PRO A 239 -29.78 22.61 9.17
N GLU A 240 -30.10 23.69 8.44
CA GLU A 240 -30.62 24.93 9.05
C GLU A 240 -31.93 24.69 9.80
N GLU A 241 -32.77 23.78 9.28
CA GLU A 241 -34.01 23.36 9.91
C GLU A 241 -33.99 21.87 10.26
N MET A 242 -34.13 21.56 11.55
CA MET A 242 -34.34 20.20 12.04
C MET A 242 -35.80 19.79 11.85
N GLU A 243 -36.09 19.11 10.73
CA GLU A 243 -37.39 18.48 10.51
C GLU A 243 -37.61 17.28 11.44
N ARG A 244 -38.88 17.06 11.79
CA ARG A 244 -39.30 15.88 12.55
C ARG A 244 -39.13 14.64 11.67
N PHE A 245 -38.25 13.73 12.09
CA PHE A 245 -37.86 12.47 11.43
C PHE A 245 -38.83 12.00 10.31
N PRO A 246 -38.49 12.22 9.04
CA PRO A 246 -39.36 11.82 7.93
C PRO A 246 -39.51 10.30 7.92
N TRP A 247 -40.74 9.81 7.72
CA TRP A 247 -41.07 8.37 7.70
C TRP A 247 -40.41 7.60 6.53
N ALA A 248 -39.97 8.31 5.49
CA ALA A 248 -39.15 7.77 4.43
C ALA A 248 -37.73 8.38 4.53
N GLY A 249 -36.72 7.51 4.55
CA GLY A 249 -35.33 7.91 4.59
C GLY A 249 -34.97 8.71 3.35
N HIS A 250 -34.68 10.00 3.52
CA HIS A 250 -33.95 10.74 2.50
C HIS A 250 -32.57 10.09 2.40
N LEU A 251 -32.05 9.87 1.20
CA LEU A 251 -30.76 9.21 0.93
C LEU A 251 -29.55 10.11 1.35
N ASN A 252 -29.72 10.90 2.41
CA ASN A 252 -28.86 11.96 2.92
C ASN A 252 -28.58 13.12 1.95
N THR A 253 -29.23 13.17 0.79
CA THR A 253 -29.02 14.24 -0.22
C THR A 253 -29.65 15.59 0.16
N LYS A 254 -30.35 15.71 1.30
CA LYS A 254 -30.89 16.99 1.79
C LYS A 254 -29.78 18.04 1.97
N LEU A 255 -28.60 17.60 2.40
CA LEU A 255 -27.42 18.46 2.58
C LEU A 255 -26.62 18.69 1.30
N LEU A 256 -27.12 18.24 0.14
CA LEU A 256 -26.44 18.39 -1.15
C LEU A 256 -26.00 19.84 -1.42
N PRO A 257 -26.82 20.89 -1.20
CA PRO A 257 -26.37 22.27 -1.42
C PRO A 257 -25.15 22.64 -0.58
N GLN A 258 -25.18 22.33 0.73
CA GLN A 258 -24.06 22.60 1.63
C GLN A 258 -22.80 21.81 1.24
N VAL A 259 -22.96 20.57 0.78
CA VAL A 259 -21.84 19.75 0.30
C VAL A 259 -21.23 20.35 -0.98
N ILE A 260 -22.06 20.81 -1.92
CA ILE A 260 -21.62 21.46 -3.16
C ILE A 260 -20.79 22.72 -2.85
N GLU A 261 -21.23 23.56 -1.91
CA GLU A 261 -20.49 24.76 -1.50
C GLU A 261 -19.09 24.41 -0.95
N ARG A 262 -18.96 23.31 -0.20
CA ARG A 262 -17.64 22.85 0.28
C ARG A 262 -16.76 22.31 -0.83
N ILE A 263 -17.35 21.62 -1.80
CA ILE A 263 -16.62 21.16 -2.99
C ILE A 263 -16.12 22.38 -3.79
N GLU A 264 -16.93 23.43 -3.94
CA GLU A 264 -16.54 24.66 -4.64
C GLU A 264 -15.38 25.39 -3.97
N ALA A 265 -15.39 25.46 -2.65
CA ALA A 265 -14.33 26.10 -1.86
C ALA A 265 -13.01 25.30 -1.85
N SER A 266 -13.01 24.07 -2.37
CA SER A 266 -11.85 23.18 -2.39
C SER A 266 -11.26 23.03 -3.80
N ASN A 267 -9.96 22.77 -3.87
CA ASN A 267 -9.30 22.42 -5.15
C ASN A 267 -9.70 21.02 -5.63
N SER A 268 -9.83 20.08 -4.70
CA SER A 268 -10.28 18.71 -4.93
C SER A 268 -10.93 18.16 -3.67
N ALA A 269 -11.97 17.34 -3.83
CA ALA A 269 -12.73 16.75 -2.74
C ALA A 269 -12.96 15.24 -2.94
N ILE A 270 -12.95 14.48 -1.85
CA ILE A 270 -13.37 13.08 -1.84
C ILE A 270 -14.59 12.98 -0.94
N ILE A 271 -15.66 12.38 -1.46
CA ILE A 271 -16.94 12.25 -0.77
C ILE A 271 -17.15 10.77 -0.46
N PHE A 272 -17.01 10.40 0.81
CA PHE A 272 -17.20 9.02 1.25
C PHE A 272 -18.65 8.72 1.56
N THR A 273 -19.12 7.58 1.04
CA THR A 273 -20.46 7.02 1.27
C THR A 273 -20.35 5.58 1.77
N ASN A 274 -21.33 5.13 2.55
CA ASN A 274 -21.26 3.81 3.20
C ASN A 274 -21.60 2.66 2.25
N THR A 275 -22.45 2.91 1.25
CA THR A 275 -22.90 1.86 0.31
C THR A 275 -22.66 2.27 -1.14
N ARG A 276 -22.55 1.27 -2.02
CA ARG A 276 -22.43 1.49 -3.48
C ARG A 276 -23.64 2.25 -4.03
N SER A 277 -24.84 1.90 -3.54
CA SER A 277 -26.07 2.61 -3.92
C SER A 277 -26.03 4.08 -3.52
N GLN A 278 -25.58 4.41 -2.31
CA GLN A 278 -25.41 5.80 -1.89
C GLN A 278 -24.38 6.52 -2.76
N CYS A 279 -23.27 5.86 -3.08
CA CYS A 279 -22.24 6.40 -3.97
C CYS A 279 -22.84 6.82 -5.32
N GLU A 280 -23.63 5.95 -5.96
CA GLU A 280 -24.30 6.25 -7.23
C GLU A 280 -25.34 7.38 -7.10
N ILE A 281 -26.15 7.36 -6.03
CA ILE A 281 -27.16 8.39 -5.78
C ILE A 281 -26.51 9.76 -5.59
N TRP A 282 -25.42 9.84 -4.83
CA TRP A 282 -24.70 11.09 -4.59
C TRP A 282 -24.02 11.61 -5.85
N PHE A 283 -23.38 10.74 -6.62
CA PHE A 283 -22.81 11.10 -7.92
C PHE A 283 -23.88 11.69 -8.85
N GLN A 284 -25.00 11.00 -9.01
CA GLN A 284 -26.12 11.47 -9.84
C GLN A 284 -26.70 12.79 -9.32
N SER A 285 -26.85 12.93 -8.01
CA SER A 285 -27.40 14.14 -7.39
C SER A 285 -26.49 15.36 -7.59
N ILE A 286 -25.17 15.18 -7.45
CA ILE A 286 -24.18 16.24 -7.71
C ILE A 286 -24.20 16.65 -9.19
N VAL A 287 -24.17 15.68 -10.10
CA VAL A 287 -24.23 15.95 -11.55
C VAL A 287 -25.54 16.62 -11.95
N ALA A 288 -26.67 16.23 -11.36
CA ALA A 288 -27.96 16.86 -11.64
C ALA A 288 -28.02 18.31 -11.15
N ALA A 289 -27.46 18.60 -9.97
CA ALA A 289 -27.39 19.95 -9.43
C ALA A 289 -26.34 20.82 -10.13
N ARG A 290 -25.26 20.21 -10.63
CA ARG A 290 -24.13 20.85 -11.33
C ARG A 290 -23.78 20.12 -12.63
N PRO A 291 -24.59 20.28 -13.69
CA PRO A 291 -24.33 19.63 -14.97
C PRO A 291 -22.99 20.05 -15.60
N ASP A 292 -22.52 21.27 -15.28
CA ASP A 292 -21.21 21.80 -15.68
C ASP A 292 -20.03 21.00 -15.12
N TRP A 293 -20.25 20.19 -14.09
CA TRP A 293 -19.20 19.40 -13.44
C TRP A 293 -19.08 17.97 -13.96
N PHE A 294 -19.93 17.55 -14.89
CA PHE A 294 -20.02 16.16 -15.33
C PHE A 294 -18.67 15.53 -15.70
N GLU A 295 -17.79 16.28 -16.37
CA GLU A 295 -16.46 15.78 -16.79
C GLU A 295 -15.40 15.84 -15.69
N THR A 296 -15.70 16.52 -14.57
CA THR A 296 -14.79 16.79 -13.45
C THR A 296 -15.22 16.13 -12.14
N VAL A 297 -16.34 15.40 -12.15
CA VAL A 297 -16.80 14.57 -11.04
C VAL A 297 -16.71 13.12 -11.46
N ALA A 298 -16.18 12.27 -10.59
CA ALA A 298 -16.12 10.84 -10.84
C ALA A 298 -16.73 10.03 -9.70
N ILE A 299 -16.96 8.74 -9.97
CA ILE A 299 -17.45 7.77 -9.01
C ILE A 299 -16.44 6.63 -8.84
N HIS A 300 -16.28 6.12 -7.62
CA HIS A 300 -15.39 5.02 -7.33
C HIS A 300 -15.97 4.02 -6.32
N HIS A 301 -16.21 2.78 -6.77
CA HIS A 301 -16.52 1.66 -5.88
C HIS A 301 -16.17 0.32 -6.51
N GLY A 302 -16.02 -0.73 -5.69
CA GLY A 302 -15.54 -2.04 -6.14
C GLY A 302 -16.39 -2.79 -7.18
N SER A 303 -17.61 -2.32 -7.49
CA SER A 303 -18.42 -2.85 -8.60
C SER A 303 -18.08 -2.27 -9.98
N LEU A 304 -17.24 -1.23 -10.07
CA LEU A 304 -16.87 -0.63 -11.36
C LEU A 304 -15.79 -1.46 -12.06
N ASP A 305 -15.77 -1.34 -13.38
CA ASP A 305 -14.72 -1.94 -14.20
C ASP A 305 -13.33 -1.43 -13.78
N LYS A 306 -12.33 -2.30 -13.92
CA LYS A 306 -10.94 -1.99 -13.56
C LYS A 306 -10.41 -0.77 -14.31
N GLY A 307 -10.69 -0.64 -15.61
CA GLY A 307 -10.20 0.49 -16.41
C GLY A 307 -10.79 1.82 -15.95
N GLN A 308 -12.06 1.81 -15.55
CA GLN A 308 -12.71 2.98 -14.97
C GLN A 308 -12.08 3.37 -13.64
N ARG A 309 -11.88 2.41 -12.72
CA ARG A 309 -11.24 2.67 -11.42
C ARG A 309 -9.85 3.28 -11.56
N GLN A 310 -9.01 2.69 -12.42
CA GLN A 310 -7.66 3.21 -12.68
C GLN A 310 -7.69 4.64 -13.23
N THR A 311 -8.61 4.94 -14.15
CA THR A 311 -8.75 6.29 -14.71
C THR A 311 -9.10 7.31 -13.63
N VAL A 312 -9.94 6.92 -12.66
CA VAL A 312 -10.33 7.77 -11.54
C VAL A 312 -9.17 7.96 -10.55
N GLU A 313 -8.46 6.88 -10.21
CA GLU A 313 -7.27 6.90 -9.34
C GLU A 313 -6.15 7.80 -9.93
N ASP A 314 -5.85 7.65 -11.22
CA ASP A 314 -4.86 8.48 -11.93
C ASP A 314 -5.30 9.95 -12.03
N GLY A 315 -6.60 10.18 -12.24
CA GLY A 315 -7.19 11.51 -12.30
C GLY A 315 -7.17 12.24 -10.96
N LEU A 316 -7.29 11.52 -9.85
CA LEU A 316 -7.13 12.08 -8.50
C LEU A 316 -5.69 12.56 -8.28
N LYS A 317 -4.69 11.73 -8.59
CA LYS A 317 -3.26 12.08 -8.45
C LYS A 317 -2.85 13.30 -9.26
N THR A 318 -3.44 13.46 -10.43
CA THR A 318 -3.14 14.57 -11.35
C THR A 318 -3.99 15.83 -11.09
N GLY A 319 -4.92 15.78 -10.13
CA GLY A 319 -5.83 16.88 -9.85
C GLY A 319 -6.85 17.14 -10.97
N ARG A 320 -7.11 16.15 -11.84
CA ARG A 320 -8.08 16.24 -12.94
C ARG A 320 -9.51 16.36 -12.43
N PHE A 321 -9.83 15.67 -11.34
CA PHE A 321 -11.18 15.64 -10.79
C PHE A 321 -11.33 16.65 -9.65
N ARG A 322 -12.39 17.46 -9.74
CA ARG A 322 -12.84 18.35 -8.68
C ARG A 322 -13.42 17.56 -7.52
N ALA A 323 -14.20 16.52 -7.80
CA ALA A 323 -14.73 15.67 -6.76
C ALA A 323 -14.79 14.20 -7.18
N VAL A 324 -14.53 13.30 -6.25
CA VAL A 324 -14.76 11.87 -6.44
C VAL A 324 -15.67 11.35 -5.33
N VAL A 325 -16.81 10.79 -5.73
CA VAL A 325 -17.72 10.11 -4.81
C VAL A 325 -17.26 8.66 -4.70
N ALA A 326 -16.95 8.21 -3.49
CA ALA A 326 -16.37 6.90 -3.27
C ALA A 326 -17.01 6.15 -2.10
N THR A 327 -16.90 4.83 -2.13
CA THR A 327 -17.03 4.02 -0.90
C THR A 327 -15.67 3.88 -0.23
N SER A 328 -15.55 3.02 0.79
CA SER A 328 -14.26 2.68 1.42
C SER A 328 -13.19 2.08 0.48
N SER A 329 -13.50 1.95 -0.82
CA SER A 329 -12.54 1.53 -1.84
C SER A 329 -11.43 2.55 -2.11
N LEU A 330 -11.63 3.83 -1.75
CA LEU A 330 -10.61 4.88 -1.82
C LEU A 330 -10.15 5.34 -0.43
N ASP A 331 -10.62 4.71 0.65
CA ASP A 331 -10.28 5.12 2.03
C ASP A 331 -8.77 5.00 2.30
N LEU A 332 -8.09 4.19 1.49
CA LEU A 332 -6.72 3.78 1.69
C LEU A 332 -5.96 3.83 0.37
N GLY A 333 -4.83 4.53 0.41
CA GLY A 333 -3.70 4.32 -0.50
C GLY A 333 -3.71 5.04 -1.85
N VAL A 334 -4.61 6.00 -2.10
CA VAL A 334 -4.34 6.98 -3.18
C VAL A 334 -3.41 8.05 -2.61
N ASP A 335 -2.10 7.86 -2.81
CA ASP A 335 -1.04 8.84 -2.49
C ASP A 335 -0.85 9.85 -3.65
#